data_AF-S2D8Z2-F1
#
_entry.id   AF-S2D8Z2-F1
#
_cell.length_a   1.000
_cell.length_b   1.000
_cell.length_c   1.000
_cell.angle_alpha   90.00
_cell.angle_beta   90.00
_cell.angle_gamma   90.00
#
_symmetry.space_group_name_H-M   'P 1'
#
loop_
_entity.id
_entity.type
_entity.pdbx_description
1 polymer ?
#
loop_
_entity_poly.entity_id
_entity_poly.type
_entity_poly.pdbx_seq_one_letter_code
_entity_poly.pdbx_strand_id
1 'polypeptide(L)'
;MNKFFIIFAALVSSGIFAYSYLKEWIGIKLGRNEIILQTGENLAPYFHSSEELYLRVVLIFGLVFSCIFLATIYYTVKKKEKMVMLCFVLSMLSIFALMINGAIK
;
A
#
# COMPACT_ATOMS: atom_id res chain seq x y z
N MET A 1 5.61 -10.99 23.23
CA MET A 1 4.65 -10.34 22.32
C MET A 1 3.56 -11.33 21.96
N ASN A 2 2.29 -11.02 22.16
CA ASN A 2 1.20 -11.98 21.95
C ASN A 2 1.02 -12.23 20.43
N LYS A 3 1.10 -13.49 20.01
CA LYS A 3 1.10 -13.94 18.60
C LYS A 3 -0.08 -13.40 17.81
N PHE A 4 -1.23 -13.33 18.47
CA PHE A 4 -2.45 -12.77 17.93
C PHE A 4 -2.24 -11.33 17.43
N PHE A 5 -1.54 -10.49 18.20
CA PHE A 5 -1.32 -9.08 17.85
C PHE A 5 -0.45 -8.93 16.61
N ILE A 6 0.57 -9.77 16.43
CA ILE A 6 1.45 -9.69 15.24
C ILE A 6 0.67 -10.08 13.99
N ILE A 7 -0.08 -11.19 14.05
CA ILE A 7 -0.92 -11.64 12.93
C ILE A 7 -1.97 -10.59 12.59
N PHE A 8 -2.67 -10.07 13.60
CA PHE A 8 -3.67 -9.03 13.44
C PHE A 8 -3.06 -7.76 12.83
N ALA A 9 -1.96 -7.26 13.38
CA ALA A 9 -1.29 -6.08 12.87
C ALA A 9 -0.81 -6.26 11.42
N ALA A 10 -0.20 -7.40 11.09
CA ALA A 10 0.25 -7.71 9.73
C ALA A 10 -0.91 -7.77 8.73
N LEU A 11 -2.02 -8.43 9.09
CA LEU A 11 -3.20 -8.54 8.24
C LEU A 11 -3.87 -7.20 8.01
N VAL A 12 -4.05 -6.41 9.08
CA VAL A 12 -4.72 -5.12 9.00
C VAL A 12 -3.86 -4.09 8.26
N SER A 13 -2.57 -3.99 8.58
CA SER A 13 -1.68 -3.03 7.91
C SER A 13 -1.56 -3.32 6.42
N SER A 14 -1.32 -4.57 6.03
CA SER A 14 -1.20 -4.90 4.60
C SER A 14 -2.56 -4.89 3.88
N GLY A 15 -3.62 -5.35 4.53
CA GLY A 15 -4.96 -5.47 3.94
C GLY A 15 -5.63 -4.12 3.66
N ILE A 16 -5.57 -3.17 4.61
CA ILE A 16 -6.16 -1.83 4.41
C ILE A 16 -5.46 -1.12 3.25
N PHE A 17 -4.13 -1.14 3.22
CA PHE A 17 -3.39 -0.47 2.14
C PHE A 17 -3.57 -1.18 0.79
N ALA A 18 -3.58 -2.51 0.75
CA ALA A 18 -3.89 -3.26 -0.47
C ALA A 18 -5.26 -2.87 -1.03
N TYR A 19 -6.29 -2.85 -0.18
CA TYR A 19 -7.64 -2.48 -0.56
C TYR A 19 -7.73 -1.04 -1.02
N SER A 20 -7.22 -0.08 -0.24
CA SER A 20 -7.30 1.35 -0.57
C SER A 20 -6.66 1.66 -1.92
N TYR A 21 -5.43 1.19 -2.15
CA TYR A 21 -4.69 1.47 -3.37
C TYR A 21 -5.28 0.77 -4.61
N LEU A 22 -5.69 -0.49 -4.49
CA LEU A 22 -6.33 -1.18 -5.61
C LEU A 22 -7.71 -0.59 -5.92
N LYS A 23 -8.52 -0.26 -4.90
CA LYS A 23 -9.83 0.38 -5.09
C LYS A 23 -9.66 1.71 -5.81
N GLU A 24 -8.70 2.53 -5.41
CA GLU A 24 -8.41 3.81 -6.03
C GLU A 24 -7.99 3.64 -7.49
N TRP A 25 -7.02 2.77 -7.76
CA TRP A 25 -6.56 2.49 -9.12
C TRP A 25 -7.70 2.00 -10.03
N ILE A 26 -8.49 1.04 -9.56
CA ILE A 26 -9.65 0.51 -10.31
C ILE A 26 -10.69 1.60 -10.51
N GLY A 27 -10.99 2.40 -9.48
CA GLY A 27 -11.97 3.47 -9.54
C GLY A 27 -11.62 4.52 -10.59
N ILE A 28 -10.35 4.92 -10.65
CA ILE A 28 -9.84 5.86 -11.64
C ILE A 28 -9.85 5.22 -13.05
N LYS A 29 -9.34 4.00 -13.20
CA LYS A 29 -9.32 3.32 -14.51
C LYS A 29 -10.70 3.05 -15.10
N LEU A 30 -11.71 2.85 -14.25
CA LEU A 30 -13.09 2.68 -14.67
C LEU A 30 -13.86 4.01 -14.85
N GLY A 31 -13.18 5.16 -14.72
CA GLY A 31 -13.79 6.49 -14.84
C GLY A 31 -14.82 6.81 -13.75
N ARG A 32 -14.74 6.12 -12.59
CA ARG A 32 -15.65 6.32 -11.44
C ARG A 32 -15.13 7.38 -10.46
N ASN A 33 -13.83 7.63 -10.46
CA ASN A 33 -13.17 8.62 -9.61
C ASN A 33 -12.40 9.60 -10.49
N GLU A 34 -12.55 10.90 -10.24
CA GLU A 34 -11.73 11.94 -10.85
C GLU A 34 -10.41 12.07 -10.09
N ILE A 35 -9.30 12.21 -10.82
CA ILE A 35 -7.99 12.47 -10.22
C ILE A 35 -7.88 13.97 -9.98
N ILE A 36 -7.72 14.37 -8.72
CA ILE A 36 -7.35 15.75 -8.40
C ILE A 36 -5.84 15.88 -8.62
N LEU A 37 -5.46 16.22 -9.85
CA LEU A 37 -4.09 16.58 -10.19
C LEU A 37 -3.85 18.03 -9.77
N GLN A 38 -2.93 18.24 -8.84
CA GLN A 38 -2.50 19.57 -8.41
C GLN A 38 -1.25 19.98 -9.19
N THR A 39 -1.38 20.04 -10.52
CA THR A 39 -0.30 20.46 -11.42
C THR A 39 -0.05 21.96 -11.27
N GLY A 40 0.87 22.34 -10.39
CA GLY A 40 1.36 23.72 -10.28
C GLY A 40 1.53 24.24 -8.86
N GLU A 41 1.01 23.56 -7.84
CA GLU A 41 1.26 23.92 -6.45
C GLU A 41 2.52 23.21 -5.93
N ASN A 42 3.48 23.97 -5.41
CA ASN A 42 4.71 23.51 -4.73
C ASN A 42 4.44 22.71 -3.42
N LEU A 43 3.22 22.22 -3.26
CA LEU A 43 2.64 21.56 -2.10
C LEU A 43 2.22 20.13 -2.42
N ALA A 44 2.02 19.78 -3.70
CA ALA A 44 1.63 18.43 -4.09
C ALA A 44 2.85 17.51 -4.23
N PRO A 45 2.72 16.20 -3.92
CA PRO A 45 3.79 15.23 -4.17
C PRO A 45 4.11 15.11 -5.66
N TYR A 46 5.37 14.80 -6.00
CA TYR A 46 5.84 14.73 -7.40
C TYR A 46 4.97 13.82 -8.29
N PHE A 47 4.40 12.75 -7.72
CA PHE A 47 3.59 11.79 -8.46
C PHE A 47 2.18 12.30 -8.80
N HIS A 48 1.76 13.46 -8.29
CA HIS A 48 0.56 14.18 -8.75
C HIS A 48 0.81 15.07 -9.98
N SER A 49 2.04 15.09 -10.52
CA SER A 49 2.38 15.86 -11.72
C SER A 49 1.70 15.36 -13.00
N SER A 50 1.34 14.08 -13.06
CA SER A 50 0.59 13.51 -14.18
C SER A 50 -0.27 12.34 -13.72
N GLU A 51 -1.41 12.16 -14.36
CA GLU A 51 -2.29 11.01 -14.13
C GLU A 51 -1.56 9.68 -14.33
N GLU A 52 -0.74 9.57 -15.37
CA GLU A 52 -0.03 8.33 -15.66
C GLU A 52 0.94 7.95 -14.54
N LEU A 53 1.71 8.92 -14.03
CA LEU A 53 2.65 8.69 -12.94
C LEU A 53 1.92 8.35 -11.64
N TYR A 54 0.85 9.09 -11.33
CA TYR A 54 -0.01 8.83 -10.18
C TYR A 54 -0.55 7.40 -10.21
N LEU A 55 -1.18 7.00 -11.32
CA LEU A 55 -1.74 5.66 -11.50
C LEU A 55 -0.69 4.56 -11.40
N ARG A 56 0.51 4.78 -11.94
CA ARG A 56 1.62 3.82 -11.81
C ARG A 56 2.04 3.64 -10.36
N VAL A 57 2.22 4.73 -9.61
CA VAL A 57 2.59 4.69 -8.18
C VAL A 57 1.51 3.98 -7.38
N VAL A 58 0.24 4.35 -7.57
CA VAL A 58 -0.88 3.71 -6.86
C VAL A 58 -0.94 2.21 -7.17
N LEU A 59 -0.75 1.80 -8.42
CA LEU A 59 -0.74 0.39 -8.79
C LEU A 59 0.42 -0.38 -8.16
N ILE A 60 1.64 0.18 -8.20
CA ILE A 60 2.83 -0.46 -7.64
C ILE A 60 2.63 -0.73 -6.16
N PHE A 61 2.22 0.28 -5.39
CA PHE A 61 1.97 0.11 -3.95
C PHE A 61 0.79 -0.83 -3.68
N GLY A 62 -0.29 -0.73 -4.46
CA GLY A 62 -1.42 -1.66 -4.36
C GLY A 62 -1.00 -3.12 -4.55
N LEU A 63 -0.14 -3.41 -5.54
CA LEU A 63 0.39 -4.75 -5.78
C LEU A 63 1.36 -5.19 -4.68
N VAL A 64 2.25 -4.31 -4.20
CA VAL A 64 3.17 -4.62 -3.10
C VAL A 64 2.41 -5.00 -1.84
N PHE A 65 1.44 -4.18 -1.41
CA PHE A 65 0.64 -4.49 -0.23
C PHE A 65 -0.23 -5.74 -0.43
N SER A 66 -0.75 -5.99 -1.64
CA SER A 66 -1.50 -7.20 -1.96
C SER A 66 -0.63 -8.46 -1.83
N CYS A 67 0.59 -8.43 -2.34
CA CYS A 67 1.55 -9.54 -2.19
C CYS A 67 1.88 -9.80 -0.72
N ILE A 68 2.11 -8.74 0.06
CA ILE A 68 2.38 -8.85 1.51
C ILE A 68 1.15 -9.42 2.24
N PHE A 69 -0.06 -8.98 1.88
CA PHE A 69 -1.31 -9.46 2.48
C PHE A 69 -1.54 -10.95 2.19
N LEU A 70 -1.42 -11.37 0.93
CA LEU A 70 -1.54 -12.78 0.53
C LEU A 70 -0.47 -13.65 1.21
N ALA A 71 0.78 -13.17 1.27
CA ALA A 71 1.86 -13.85 1.99
C ALA A 71 1.54 -13.97 3.49
N THR A 72 1.00 -12.92 4.10
CA THR A 72 0.59 -12.91 5.52
C THR A 72 -0.48 -13.96 5.78
N ILE A 73 -1.52 -14.04 4.95
CA ILE A 73 -2.56 -15.07 5.04
C ILE A 73 -1.93 -16.46 4.91
N TYR A 74 -1.12 -16.68 3.88
CA TYR A 74 -0.47 -17.96 3.62
C TYR A 74 0.39 -18.43 4.79
N TYR A 75 1.26 -17.56 5.32
CA TYR A 75 2.14 -17.90 6.44
C TYR A 75 1.40 -18.05 7.77
N THR A 76 0.29 -17.33 7.96
CA THR A 76 -0.59 -17.51 9.12
C THR A 76 -1.23 -18.90 9.10
N VAL A 77 -1.79 -19.33 7.96
CA VAL A 77 -2.36 -20.68 7.78
C VAL A 77 -1.30 -21.77 7.96
N LYS A 78 -0.08 -21.55 7.47
CA LYS A 78 1.06 -22.46 7.66
C LYS A 78 1.70 -22.38 9.05
N LYS A 79 1.17 -21.57 9.97
CA LYS A 79 1.71 -21.34 11.33
C LYS A 79 3.20 -20.93 11.35
N LYS A 80 3.66 -20.24 10.30
CA LYS A 80 5.05 -19.74 10.17
C LYS A 80 5.18 -18.32 10.75
N GLU A 81 5.14 -18.23 12.07
CA GLU A 81 5.09 -16.95 12.82
C GLU A 81 6.25 -15.99 12.49
N LYS A 82 7.47 -16.51 12.30
CA LYS A 82 8.64 -15.69 11.92
C LYS A 82 8.44 -15.01 10.55
N MET A 83 7.78 -15.69 9.62
CA MET A 83 7.48 -15.15 8.29
C MET A 83 6.35 -14.13 8.35
N VAL A 84 5.37 -14.32 9.24
CA VAL A 84 4.33 -13.31 9.50
C VAL A 84 4.95 -12.03 10.07
N MET A 85 5.89 -12.16 11.01
CA MET A 85 6.65 -11.01 11.53
C MET A 85 7.44 -10.30 10.42
N LEU A 86 8.06 -11.05 9.51
CA LEU A 86 8.72 -10.47 8.34
C LEU A 86 7.74 -9.70 7.45
N CYS A 87 6.56 -10.26 7.18
CA CYS A 87 5.52 -9.58 6.40
C CYS A 87 5.04 -8.29 7.09
N PHE A 88 4.90 -8.29 8.42
CA PHE A 88 4.60 -7.09 9.19
C PHE A 88 5.68 -6.03 9.01
N VAL A 89 6.95 -6.39 9.18
CA VAL A 89 8.08 -5.45 8.99
C VAL A 89 8.12 -4.91 7.56
N LEU A 90 7.93 -5.76 6.55
CA LEU A 90 7.85 -5.33 5.16
C LEU A 90 6.69 -4.36 4.93
N SER A 91 5.52 -4.60 5.53
CA SER A 91 4.39 -3.68 5.44
C SER A 91 4.73 -2.31 6.02
N MET A 92 5.44 -2.26 7.16
CA MET A 92 5.87 -1.00 7.76
C MET A 92 6.89 -0.28 6.88
N LEU A 93 7.86 -0.99 6.32
CA LEU A 93 8.83 -0.42 5.38
C LEU A 93 8.15 0.14 4.12
N SER A 94 7.14 -0.55 3.59
CA SER A 94 6.34 -0.06 2.46
C SER A 94 5.56 1.20 2.82
N ILE A 95 5.00 1.30 4.02
CA ILE A 95 4.33 2.52 4.50
C ILE A 95 5.35 3.67 4.61
N PHE A 96 6.55 3.43 5.16
CA PHE A 96 7.60 4.44 5.20
C PHE A 96 8.03 4.90 3.81
N ALA A 97 8.22 3.96 2.88
CA ALA A 97 8.53 4.29 1.48
C ALA A 97 7.44 5.18 0.86
N LEU A 98 6.18 4.91 1.18
CA LEU A 98 5.05 5.70 0.73
C LEU A 98 5.04 7.12 1.31
N MET A 99 5.33 7.26 2.61
CA MET A 99 5.45 8.56 3.25
C MET A 99 6.60 9.38 2.65
N ILE A 100 7.75 8.76 2.38
CA ILE A 100 8.87 9.42 1.71
C ILE A 100 8.45 9.84 0.30
N ASN A 101 7.79 8.96 -0.45
CA ASN A 101 7.29 9.27 -1.79
C ASN A 101 6.32 10.47 -1.76
N GLY A 102 5.44 10.54 -0.77
CA GLY A 102 4.53 11.66 -0.49
C GLY A 102 5.22 12.96 -0.06
N ALA A 103 6.41 12.88 0.52
CA ALA A 103 7.17 14.05 0.96
C ALA A 103 8.08 14.64 -0.15
N ILE A 104 8.35 13.87 -1.21
CA ILE A 104 9.11 14.34 -2.37
C ILE A 104 8.20 15.24 -3.20
N LYS A 105 8.61 16.50 -3.35
CA LYS A 105 7.94 17.52 -4.16
C LYS A 105 8.49 17.50 -5.58
#